data_AF-A0A853A1N7-F1
#
_entry.id   AF-A0A853A1N7-F1
#
_cell.length_a   1.000
_cell.length_b   1.000
_cell.length_c   1.000
_cell.angle_alpha   90.00
_cell.angle_beta   90.00
_cell.angle_gamma   90.00
#
_symmetry.space_group_name_H-M   'P 1'
#
loop_
_entity.id
_entity.type
_entity.pdbx_description
1 polymer ?
#
loop_
_entity_poly.entity_id
_entity_poly.type
_entity_poly.pdbx_seq_one_letter_code
_entity_poly.pdbx_strand_id
1 'polypeptide(L)'
;MQTFATPAPISAVLDVPAGRIRFIAADRADTAVEVLPANASNGRDAKAAERTTIDYRDGVLRIATPAKNELLGPSGSVEVTVQLPAGSHVKAKAASAEFRGVGRLGDVTYEGAHGSAKLDETAGARLTLQAGDVQVGRLGGPAEITTRRGDIHIAEAVRGTVTLRTEQGGISVGAARGVSASLDAGTSYGRIHNSLTNTTGPAADLNIHATTAHGDITARSL
;
A
#
# COMPACT_ATOMS: atom_id res chain seq x y z
N MET A 1 12.59 -12.63 -16.38
CA MET A 1 11.27 -12.97 -15.82
C MET A 1 11.31 -14.39 -15.27
N GLN A 2 10.84 -14.62 -14.04
CA GLN A 2 10.71 -15.93 -13.40
C GLN A 2 9.22 -16.22 -13.15
N THR A 3 8.77 -17.46 -13.38
CA THR A 3 7.35 -17.82 -13.25
C THR A 3 7.19 -19.06 -12.36
N PHE A 4 6.17 -19.06 -11.51
CA PHE A 4 5.80 -20.13 -10.60
C PHE A 4 4.33 -20.53 -10.80
N ALA A 5 4.02 -21.82 -10.73
CA ALA A 5 2.64 -22.29 -10.76
C ALA A 5 1.99 -22.03 -9.39
N THR A 6 0.93 -21.20 -9.37
CA THR A 6 0.27 -20.74 -8.15
C THR A 6 -1.24 -20.66 -8.38
N PRO A 7 -1.94 -21.81 -8.42
CA PRO A 7 -3.37 -21.85 -8.71
C PRO A 7 -4.23 -21.26 -7.57
N ALA A 8 -3.63 -21.00 -6.40
CA ALA A 8 -4.27 -20.36 -5.25
C ALA A 8 -3.52 -19.07 -4.89
N PRO A 9 -4.18 -18.10 -4.21
CA PRO A 9 -3.54 -16.90 -3.69
C PRO A 9 -2.31 -17.20 -2.83
N ILE A 10 -1.27 -16.37 -2.96
CA ILE A 10 0.01 -16.54 -2.27
C ILE A 10 0.27 -15.42 -1.27
N SER A 11 1.34 -15.56 -0.49
CA SER A 11 1.94 -14.44 0.26
C SER A 11 3.20 -13.95 -0.46
N ALA A 12 3.24 -12.70 -0.88
CA ALA A 12 4.43 -12.09 -1.45
C ALA A 12 5.13 -11.19 -0.43
N VAL A 13 6.40 -11.47 -0.16
CA VAL A 13 7.27 -10.69 0.73
C VAL A 13 8.35 -10.04 -0.12
N LEU A 14 8.46 -8.72 -0.06
CA LEU A 14 9.40 -7.93 -0.84
C LEU A 14 10.19 -6.98 0.06
N ASP A 15 11.51 -7.01 -0.03
CA ASP A 15 12.42 -6.09 0.65
C ASP A 15 13.44 -5.53 -0.36
N VAL A 16 13.30 -4.26 -0.71
CA VAL A 16 14.17 -3.59 -1.68
C VAL A 16 14.56 -2.21 -1.16
N PRO A 17 15.81 -1.75 -1.37
CA PRO A 17 16.23 -0.46 -0.84
C PRO A 17 15.49 0.71 -1.53
N ALA A 18 15.41 0.70 -2.85
CA ALA A 18 14.81 1.78 -3.61
C ALA A 18 14.30 1.35 -5.00
N GLY A 19 13.38 2.14 -5.55
CA GLY A 19 12.95 2.04 -6.95
C GLY A 19 11.43 2.03 -7.12
N ARG A 20 10.91 1.11 -7.93
CA ARG A 20 9.47 0.99 -8.20
C ARG A 20 9.00 -0.43 -7.95
N ILE A 21 7.90 -0.55 -7.21
CA ILE A 21 7.30 -1.82 -6.84
C ILE A 21 5.89 -1.86 -7.42
N ARG A 22 5.61 -2.85 -8.26
CA ARG A 22 4.29 -3.04 -8.86
C ARG A 22 3.77 -4.45 -8.61
N PHE A 23 2.66 -4.57 -7.89
CA PHE A 23 1.89 -5.80 -7.75
C PHE A 23 0.65 -5.73 -8.63
N ILE A 24 0.41 -6.77 -9.43
CA ILE A 24 -0.76 -6.88 -10.32
C ILE A 24 -1.51 -8.15 -9.95
N ALA A 25 -2.63 -7.97 -9.26
CA ALA A 25 -3.58 -9.01 -8.90
C ALA A 25 -4.63 -9.19 -10.01
N ALA A 26 -4.65 -10.38 -10.60
CA ALA A 26 -5.60 -10.74 -11.66
C ALA A 26 -6.10 -12.17 -11.48
N ASP A 27 -7.17 -12.53 -12.18
CA ASP A 27 -7.65 -13.91 -12.22
C ASP A 27 -6.69 -14.76 -13.08
N ARG A 28 -5.65 -15.29 -12.44
CA ARG A 28 -4.57 -16.09 -13.03
C ARG A 28 -4.17 -17.24 -12.11
N ALA A 29 -3.55 -18.27 -12.68
CA ALA A 29 -3.15 -19.48 -11.96
C ALA A 29 -1.62 -19.61 -11.78
N ASP A 30 -0.89 -18.54 -12.05
CA ASP A 30 0.56 -18.48 -11.98
C ASP A 30 1.01 -17.15 -11.36
N THR A 31 2.27 -17.10 -10.95
CA THR A 31 2.92 -15.89 -10.46
C THR A 31 4.16 -15.62 -11.27
N ALA A 32 4.23 -14.44 -11.89
CA ALA A 32 5.35 -13.99 -12.68
C ALA A 32 6.06 -12.83 -11.98
N VAL A 33 7.38 -12.92 -11.87
CA VAL A 33 8.24 -11.91 -11.26
C VAL A 33 9.23 -11.40 -12.29
N GLU A 34 9.27 -10.10 -12.44
CA GLU A 34 10.24 -9.39 -13.26
C GLU A 34 10.98 -8.38 -12.39
N VAL A 35 12.31 -8.39 -12.49
CA VAL A 35 13.19 -7.45 -11.81
C VAL A 35 14.08 -6.84 -12.88
N LEU A 36 14.02 -5.52 -13.01
CA LEU A 36 14.81 -4.72 -13.93
C LEU A 36 15.60 -3.67 -13.15
N PRO A 37 16.75 -3.20 -13.64
CA PRO A 37 17.36 -2.00 -13.10
C PRO A 37 16.48 -0.79 -13.40
N ALA A 38 16.36 0.15 -12.45
CA ALA A 38 15.62 1.38 -12.69
C ALA A 38 16.23 2.21 -13.85
N ASN A 39 17.55 2.14 -14.01
CA ASN A 39 18.28 2.65 -15.17
C ASN A 39 19.38 1.66 -15.59
N ALA A 40 19.21 1.01 -16.74
CA ALA A 40 20.14 0.01 -17.25
C ALA A 40 21.56 0.56 -17.53
N SER A 41 21.70 1.85 -17.82
CA SER A 41 22.99 2.50 -18.03
C SER A 41 23.71 2.85 -16.72
N ASN A 42 23.02 2.75 -15.58
CA ASN A 42 23.60 2.97 -14.27
C ASN A 42 24.10 1.64 -13.70
N GLY A 43 25.43 1.50 -13.60
CA GLY A 43 26.05 0.27 -13.09
C GLY A 43 25.65 -0.12 -11.66
N ARG A 44 25.14 0.81 -10.84
CA ARG A 44 24.60 0.48 -9.50
C ARG A 44 23.23 -0.17 -9.59
N ASP A 45 22.36 0.34 -10.46
CA ASP A 45 21.01 -0.18 -10.65
C ASP A 45 21.08 -1.55 -11.33
N ALA A 46 21.95 -1.70 -12.34
CA ALA A 46 22.25 -2.99 -12.98
C ALA A 46 22.68 -4.05 -11.94
N LYS A 47 23.66 -3.71 -11.08
CA LYS A 47 24.13 -4.60 -10.02
C LYS A 47 23.05 -4.90 -8.96
N ALA A 48 22.17 -3.94 -8.67
CA ALA A 48 21.08 -4.15 -7.72
C ALA A 48 20.06 -5.17 -8.28
N ALA A 49 19.69 -5.03 -9.56
CA ALA A 49 18.81 -5.97 -10.24
C ALA A 49 19.43 -7.38 -10.32
N GLU A 50 20.70 -7.50 -10.73
CA GLU A 50 21.43 -8.78 -10.79
C GLU A 50 21.51 -9.51 -9.44
N ARG A 51 21.63 -8.75 -8.34
CA ARG A 51 21.74 -9.30 -6.99
C ARG A 51 20.40 -9.61 -6.34
N THR A 52 19.30 -9.19 -6.96
CA THR A 52 17.98 -9.42 -6.41
C THR A 52 17.66 -10.90 -6.46
N THR A 53 17.33 -11.45 -5.30
CA THR A 53 16.98 -12.85 -5.14
C THR A 53 15.47 -13.01 -5.23
N ILE A 54 15.02 -14.09 -5.86
CA ILE A 54 13.62 -14.47 -5.96
C ILE A 54 13.54 -15.95 -5.55
N ASP A 55 12.77 -16.27 -4.51
CA ASP A 55 12.55 -17.63 -4.02
C ASP A 55 11.06 -17.84 -3.76
N TYR A 56 10.52 -18.98 -4.15
CA TYR A 56 9.12 -19.35 -3.90
C TYR A 56 9.07 -20.71 -3.23
N ARG A 57 8.58 -20.75 -1.99
CA ARG A 57 8.45 -21.97 -1.18
C ARG A 57 7.23 -21.88 -0.28
N ASP A 58 6.51 -22.99 -0.15
CA ASP A 58 5.38 -23.15 0.77
C ASP A 58 4.31 -22.03 0.65
N GLY A 59 3.99 -21.62 -0.58
CA GLY A 59 3.01 -20.55 -0.81
C GLY A 59 3.53 -19.13 -0.58
N VAL A 60 4.82 -18.96 -0.27
CA VAL A 60 5.43 -17.66 0.00
C VAL A 60 6.47 -17.32 -1.07
N LEU A 61 6.22 -16.24 -1.80
CA LEU A 61 7.18 -15.62 -2.71
C LEU A 61 8.03 -14.61 -1.93
N ARG A 62 9.35 -14.75 -1.98
CA ARG A 62 10.32 -13.84 -1.34
C ARG A 62 11.16 -13.18 -2.41
N ILE A 63 11.17 -11.84 -2.41
CA ILE A 63 11.99 -11.01 -3.28
C ILE A 63 12.84 -10.12 -2.39
N ALA A 64 14.16 -10.22 -2.49
CA ALA A 64 15.06 -9.42 -1.66
C ALA A 64 16.25 -8.90 -2.47
N THR A 65 16.50 -7.60 -2.37
CA THR A 65 17.71 -6.96 -2.92
C THR A 65 18.67 -6.70 -1.76
N PRO A 66 19.78 -7.45 -1.66
CA PRO A 66 20.71 -7.28 -0.54
C PRO A 66 21.39 -5.91 -0.60
N ALA A 67 21.19 -5.11 0.45
CA ALA A 67 21.96 -3.88 0.67
C ALA A 67 23.38 -4.27 1.14
N LYS A 68 24.38 -4.13 0.26
CA LYS A 68 25.79 -4.26 0.68
C LYS A 68 26.36 -2.88 0.99
N ASN A 69 26.82 -2.72 2.23
CA ASN A 69 27.62 -1.61 2.75
C ASN A 69 27.02 -0.21 2.53
N GLU A 70 26.13 0.21 3.43
CA GLU A 70 25.66 1.61 3.55
C GLU A 70 26.83 2.62 3.66
N LEU A 71 28.00 2.16 4.13
CA LEU A 71 29.25 2.92 4.23
C LEU A 71 29.86 3.32 2.86
N LEU A 72 29.49 2.65 1.76
CA LEU A 72 30.05 2.89 0.41
C LEU A 72 29.05 3.57 -0.55
N GLY A 73 27.92 4.05 -0.05
CA GLY A 73 26.93 4.84 -0.81
C GLY A 73 25.66 4.07 -1.21
N PRO A 74 24.75 4.73 -1.96
CA PRO A 74 23.41 4.21 -2.21
C PRO A 74 23.41 2.85 -2.93
N SER A 75 22.72 1.88 -2.35
CA SER A 75 22.32 0.62 -2.98
C SER A 75 21.34 0.95 -4.11
N GLY A 76 21.73 0.68 -5.37
CA GLY A 76 21.00 1.09 -6.57
C GLY A 76 19.52 0.73 -6.61
N SER A 77 18.79 1.32 -7.55
CA SER A 77 17.32 1.23 -7.64
C SER A 77 16.88 0.12 -8.59
N VAL A 78 15.80 -0.58 -8.22
CA VAL A 78 15.21 -1.67 -9.01
C VAL A 78 13.75 -1.41 -9.34
N GLU A 79 13.31 -1.84 -10.51
CA GLU A 79 11.89 -1.95 -10.86
C GLU A 79 11.47 -3.41 -10.72
N VAL A 80 10.58 -3.68 -9.77
CA VAL A 80 10.05 -5.01 -9.49
C VAL A 80 8.58 -5.04 -9.87
N THR A 81 8.24 -5.89 -10.84
CA THR A 81 6.85 -6.20 -11.20
C THR A 81 6.54 -7.63 -10.81
N VAL A 82 5.51 -7.80 -9.97
CA VAL A 82 4.97 -9.09 -9.57
C VAL A 82 3.54 -9.19 -10.06
N GLN A 83 3.25 -10.17 -10.89
CA GLN A 83 1.90 -10.49 -11.30
C GLN A 83 1.48 -11.77 -10.60
N LEU A 84 0.35 -11.76 -9.88
CA LEU A 84 -0.06 -12.85 -9.00
C LEU A 84 -1.58 -13.05 -8.99
N PRO A 85 -2.09 -14.20 -8.50
CA PRO A 85 -3.52 -14.45 -8.39
C PRO A 85 -4.24 -13.42 -7.51
N ALA A 86 -5.44 -13.00 -7.90
CA ALA A 86 -6.28 -12.12 -7.10
C ALA A 86 -6.50 -12.67 -5.68
N GLY A 87 -6.54 -11.78 -4.69
CA GLY A 87 -6.62 -12.11 -3.27
C GLY A 87 -5.28 -12.45 -2.61
N SER A 88 -4.16 -12.42 -3.34
CA SER A 88 -2.85 -12.66 -2.73
C SER A 88 -2.48 -11.54 -1.74
N HIS A 89 -1.80 -11.92 -0.67
CA HIS A 89 -1.33 -11.01 0.37
C HIS A 89 0.05 -10.45 0.00
N VAL A 90 0.31 -9.20 0.37
CA VAL A 90 1.58 -8.53 0.09
C VAL A 90 2.15 -7.96 1.37
N LYS A 91 3.43 -8.24 1.63
CA LYS A 91 4.24 -7.56 2.63
C LYS A 91 5.45 -6.95 1.93
N ALA A 92 5.49 -5.63 1.81
CA ALA A 92 6.57 -4.93 1.15
C ALA A 92 7.29 -3.97 2.11
N LYS A 93 8.60 -3.87 1.98
CA LYS A 93 9.43 -2.90 2.67
C LYS A 93 10.34 -2.22 1.66
N ALA A 94 10.40 -0.89 1.73
CA ALA A 94 11.36 -0.13 0.93
C ALA A 94 11.80 1.17 1.60
N ALA A 95 13.06 1.57 1.44
CA ALA A 95 13.48 2.88 1.96
C ALA A 95 12.96 4.01 1.07
N SER A 96 13.07 3.88 -0.25
CA SER A 96 12.61 4.91 -1.19
C SER A 96 11.99 4.29 -2.44
N ALA A 97 10.68 4.04 -2.41
CA ALA A 97 10.01 3.44 -3.56
C ALA A 97 8.57 3.93 -3.78
N GLU A 98 8.19 3.99 -5.06
CA GLU A 98 6.79 4.04 -5.46
C GLU A 98 6.19 2.63 -5.34
N PHE A 99 5.14 2.48 -4.54
CA PHE A 99 4.43 1.21 -4.38
C PHE A 99 3.07 1.29 -5.08
N ARG A 100 2.84 0.39 -6.04
CA ARG A 100 1.59 0.30 -6.79
C ARG A 100 0.99 -1.11 -6.71
N GLY A 101 -0.20 -1.23 -6.15
CA GLY A 101 -1.05 -2.41 -6.25
C GLY A 101 -2.18 -2.17 -7.25
N VAL A 102 -2.29 -3.05 -8.24
CA VAL A 102 -3.33 -3.05 -9.28
C VAL A 102 -4.19 -4.28 -9.13
N GLY A 103 -5.51 -4.11 -9.24
CA GLY A 103 -6.48 -5.20 -9.08
C GLY A 103 -6.77 -5.54 -7.62
N ARG A 104 -7.39 -6.70 -7.39
CA ARG A 104 -7.91 -7.13 -6.08
C ARG A 104 -6.83 -7.83 -5.26
N LEU A 105 -6.12 -7.08 -4.42
CA LEU A 105 -5.18 -7.65 -3.46
C LEU A 105 -5.90 -8.13 -2.20
N GLY A 106 -5.29 -9.08 -1.50
CA GLY A 106 -5.71 -9.52 -0.16
C GLY A 106 -5.34 -8.49 0.89
N ASP A 107 -4.64 -8.91 1.95
CA ASP A 107 -4.07 -7.98 2.91
C ASP A 107 -2.75 -7.42 2.40
N VAL A 108 -2.59 -6.10 2.48
CA VAL A 108 -1.36 -5.41 2.09
C VAL A 108 -0.72 -4.77 3.32
N THR A 109 0.51 -5.15 3.63
CA THR A 109 1.39 -4.46 4.58
C THR A 109 2.51 -3.78 3.82
N TYR A 110 2.69 -2.47 4.00
CA TYR A 110 3.78 -1.72 3.38
C TYR A 110 4.46 -0.82 4.40
N GLU A 111 5.79 -0.91 4.49
CA GLU A 111 6.63 -0.01 5.26
C GLU A 111 7.58 0.73 4.33
N GLY A 112 7.39 2.04 4.21
CA GLY A 112 8.20 2.91 3.37
C GLY A 112 8.78 4.11 4.14
N ALA A 113 9.95 4.60 3.75
CA ALA A 113 10.39 5.93 4.22
C ALA A 113 9.95 7.02 3.24
N HIS A 114 10.30 6.88 1.96
CA HIS A 114 9.96 7.86 0.93
C HIS A 114 9.23 7.22 -0.25
N GLY A 115 8.30 7.97 -0.84
CA GLY A 115 7.56 7.56 -2.04
C GLY A 115 6.07 7.39 -1.80
N SER A 116 5.30 7.28 -2.87
CA SER A 116 3.84 7.15 -2.79
C SER A 116 3.41 5.69 -2.72
N ALA A 117 2.27 5.44 -2.08
CA ALA A 117 1.62 4.14 -2.07
C ALA A 117 0.24 4.27 -2.73
N LYS A 118 0.00 3.50 -3.78
CA LYS A 118 -1.29 3.47 -4.48
C LYS A 118 -1.82 2.05 -4.60
N LEU A 119 -3.04 1.82 -4.14
CA LEU A 119 -3.75 0.54 -4.20
C LEU A 119 -5.07 0.75 -4.93
N ASP A 120 -5.37 -0.08 -5.93
CA ASP A 120 -6.66 -0.02 -6.62
C ASP A 120 -7.77 -0.67 -5.76
N GLU A 121 -7.58 -1.92 -5.32
CA GLU A 121 -8.50 -2.62 -4.42
C GLU A 121 -7.73 -3.54 -3.46
N THR A 122 -8.13 -3.56 -2.19
CA THR A 122 -7.49 -4.39 -1.15
C THR A 122 -8.48 -4.86 -0.10
N ALA A 123 -8.32 -6.09 0.40
CA ALA A 123 -9.18 -6.63 1.46
C ALA A 123 -8.87 -5.99 2.82
N GLY A 124 -7.60 -5.69 3.08
CA GLY A 124 -7.12 -4.98 4.26
C GLY A 124 -5.81 -4.27 3.96
N ALA A 125 -5.48 -3.25 4.75
CA ALA A 125 -4.26 -2.45 4.53
C ALA A 125 -3.59 -2.02 5.83
N ARG A 126 -2.28 -2.23 5.94
CA ARG A 126 -1.40 -1.68 6.98
C ARG A 126 -0.27 -0.94 6.30
N LEU A 127 -0.35 0.38 6.21
CA LEU A 127 0.62 1.19 5.46
C LEU A 127 1.29 2.18 6.42
N THR A 128 2.61 2.14 6.49
CA THR A 128 3.41 3.06 7.30
C THR A 128 4.41 3.76 6.39
N LEU A 129 4.30 5.08 6.30
CA LEU A 129 5.17 5.95 5.51
C LEU A 129 5.79 7.05 6.38
N GLN A 130 7.02 7.47 6.05
CA GLN A 130 7.59 8.67 6.65
C GLN A 130 7.20 9.91 5.85
N ALA A 131 7.43 9.90 4.54
CA ALA A 131 7.04 10.97 3.66
C ALA A 131 6.54 10.44 2.31
N GLY A 132 5.25 10.60 2.07
CA GLY A 132 4.58 10.20 0.84
C GLY A 132 3.07 10.15 0.97
N ASP A 133 2.41 10.28 -0.17
CA ASP A 133 0.96 10.22 -0.28
C ASP A 133 0.48 8.77 -0.39
N VAL A 134 -0.67 8.51 0.22
CA VAL A 134 -1.37 7.22 0.17
C VAL A 134 -2.68 7.37 -0.57
N GLN A 135 -2.89 6.53 -1.57
CA GLN A 135 -4.16 6.44 -2.30
C GLN A 135 -4.66 5.00 -2.27
N VAL A 136 -5.87 4.78 -1.76
CA VAL A 136 -6.57 3.49 -1.85
C VAL A 136 -7.87 3.73 -2.60
N GLY A 137 -8.08 3.00 -3.69
CA GLY A 137 -9.33 3.05 -4.46
C GLY A 137 -10.46 2.45 -3.65
N ARG A 138 -10.46 1.12 -3.50
CA ARG A 138 -11.48 0.39 -2.76
C ARG A 138 -10.88 -0.43 -1.61
N LEU A 139 -11.39 -0.20 -0.41
CA LEU A 139 -11.00 -0.90 0.82
C LEU A 139 -12.15 -1.79 1.31
N GLY A 140 -11.95 -3.11 1.22
CA GLY A 140 -12.96 -4.12 1.56
C GLY A 140 -13.07 -4.50 3.05
N GLY A 141 -12.20 -3.96 3.90
CA GLY A 141 -12.06 -4.35 5.29
C GLY A 141 -11.21 -3.37 6.11
N PRO A 142 -10.65 -3.80 7.25
CA PRO A 142 -9.96 -2.90 8.16
C PRO A 142 -8.68 -2.33 7.55
N ALA A 143 -8.35 -1.09 7.92
CA ALA A 143 -7.09 -0.47 7.53
C ALA A 143 -6.45 0.34 8.66
N GLU A 144 -5.12 0.35 8.68
CA GLU A 144 -4.31 1.21 9.53
C GLU A 144 -3.24 1.88 8.66
N ILE A 145 -3.41 3.17 8.41
CA ILE A 145 -2.56 3.95 7.51
C ILE A 145 -1.97 5.12 8.29
N THR A 146 -0.65 5.15 8.38
CA THR A 146 0.10 6.21 9.06
C THR A 146 1.13 6.80 8.10
N THR A 147 1.14 8.12 7.96
CA THR A 147 2.21 8.86 7.27
C THR A 147 2.67 10.03 8.16
N ARG A 148 3.93 10.46 8.13
CA ARG A 148 4.28 11.73 8.82
C ARG A 148 3.99 12.92 7.93
N ARG A 149 4.33 12.82 6.65
CA ARG A 149 4.12 13.90 5.68
C ARG A 149 3.53 13.35 4.40
N GLY A 150 2.34 13.82 4.06
CA GLY A 150 1.62 13.41 2.86
C GLY A 150 0.15 13.26 3.12
N ASP A 151 -0.60 13.24 2.03
CA ASP A 151 -2.05 13.12 2.07
C ASP A 151 -2.47 11.65 2.10
N ILE A 152 -3.58 11.37 2.78
CA ILE A 152 -4.22 10.06 2.76
C ILE A 152 -5.56 10.19 2.04
N HIS A 153 -5.75 9.43 0.97
CA HIS A 153 -6.98 9.39 0.21
C HIS A 153 -7.51 7.96 0.10
N ILE A 154 -8.70 7.72 0.65
CA ILE A 154 -9.47 6.49 0.49
C ILE A 154 -10.71 6.84 -0.33
N ALA A 155 -10.79 6.35 -1.58
CA ALA A 155 -11.89 6.71 -2.46
C ALA A 155 -13.20 6.01 -2.03
N GLU A 156 -13.14 4.73 -1.64
CA GLU A 156 -14.27 3.93 -1.18
C GLU A 156 -13.84 2.96 -0.08
N ALA A 157 -14.44 3.08 1.11
CA ALA A 157 -14.31 2.15 2.22
C ALA A 157 -15.65 1.44 2.46
N VAL A 158 -15.63 0.11 2.54
CA VAL A 158 -16.84 -0.72 2.56
C VAL A 158 -17.27 -1.08 3.98
N ARG A 159 -16.33 -1.53 4.83
CA ARG A 159 -16.62 -2.01 6.19
C ARG A 159 -15.36 -2.09 7.05
N GLY A 160 -15.56 -2.25 8.36
CA GLY A 160 -14.49 -2.47 9.33
C GLY A 160 -14.00 -1.18 9.98
N THR A 161 -12.85 -1.26 10.65
CA THR A 161 -12.24 -0.09 11.30
C THR A 161 -11.11 0.46 10.44
N VAL A 162 -11.19 1.74 10.11
CA VAL A 162 -10.23 2.45 9.27
C VAL A 162 -9.57 3.54 10.11
N THR A 163 -8.31 3.33 10.48
CA THR A 163 -7.51 4.27 11.26
C THR A 163 -6.51 4.97 10.34
N LEU A 164 -6.67 6.27 10.17
CA LEU A 164 -5.87 7.13 9.30
C LEU A 164 -5.17 8.18 10.14
N ARG A 165 -3.84 8.25 10.06
CA ARG A 165 -3.02 9.20 10.81
C ARG A 165 -2.01 9.89 9.90
N THR A 166 -1.99 11.21 9.91
CA THR A 166 -0.95 12.02 9.27
C THR A 166 -0.46 13.12 10.20
N GLU A 167 0.81 13.52 10.17
CA GLU A 167 1.24 14.70 10.95
C GLU A 167 1.06 15.97 10.09
N GLN A 168 1.40 15.89 8.80
CA GLN A 168 1.26 16.98 7.84
C GLN A 168 0.64 16.46 6.55
N GLY A 169 -0.63 16.77 6.34
CA GLY A 169 -1.39 16.38 5.16
C GLY A 169 -2.88 16.33 5.44
N GLY A 170 -3.66 16.33 4.36
CA GLY A 170 -5.09 16.12 4.38
C GLY A 170 -5.44 14.64 4.49
N ILE A 171 -6.59 14.36 5.09
CA ILE A 171 -7.21 13.03 5.07
C ILE A 171 -8.52 13.14 4.33
N SER A 172 -8.74 12.26 3.37
CA SER A 172 -10.01 12.16 2.65
C SER A 172 -10.47 10.72 2.58
N VAL A 173 -11.74 10.49 2.91
CA VAL A 173 -12.33 9.16 2.98
C VAL A 173 -13.75 9.17 2.41
N GLY A 174 -14.00 8.28 1.46
CA GLY A 174 -15.33 7.98 0.94
C GLY A 174 -15.89 6.71 1.58
N ALA A 175 -17.07 6.78 2.17
CA ALA A 175 -17.82 5.59 2.56
C ALA A 175 -18.61 5.05 1.36
N ALA A 176 -18.61 3.73 1.17
CA ALA A 176 -19.35 3.10 0.09
C ALA A 176 -20.87 3.35 0.21
N ARG A 177 -21.58 3.22 -0.92
CA ARG A 177 -23.02 3.46 -0.99
C ARG A 177 -23.79 2.54 -0.04
N GLY A 178 -24.67 3.13 0.77
CA GLY A 178 -25.53 2.39 1.70
C GLY A 178 -24.83 1.89 2.96
N VAL A 179 -23.54 2.23 3.16
CA VAL A 179 -22.80 1.88 4.38
C VAL A 179 -23.03 2.94 5.45
N SER A 180 -23.40 2.50 6.66
CA SER A 180 -23.43 3.38 7.83
C SER A 180 -22.02 3.59 8.35
N ALA A 181 -21.58 4.85 8.40
CA ALA A 181 -20.21 5.20 8.74
C ALA A 181 -20.13 6.16 9.92
N SER A 182 -19.44 5.75 10.98
CA SER A 182 -19.06 6.66 12.06
C SER A 182 -17.73 7.33 11.76
N LEU A 183 -17.55 8.57 12.23
CA LEU A 183 -16.31 9.32 12.11
C LEU A 183 -15.90 9.88 13.47
N ASP A 184 -14.72 9.45 13.92
CA ASP A 184 -13.93 10.12 14.93
C ASP A 184 -12.79 10.86 14.21
N ALA A 185 -12.87 12.19 14.18
CA ALA A 185 -11.91 13.02 13.47
C ALA A 185 -11.29 14.07 14.39
N GLY A 186 -9.96 14.18 14.36
CA GLY A 186 -9.20 15.18 15.11
C GLY A 186 -8.18 15.89 14.23
N THR A 187 -8.24 17.22 14.18
CA THR A 187 -7.19 18.06 13.56
C THR A 187 -6.74 19.16 14.51
N SER A 188 -5.43 19.39 14.63
CA SER A 188 -4.90 20.52 15.41
C SER A 188 -4.97 21.82 14.60
N TYR A 189 -4.68 21.75 13.31
CA TYR A 189 -4.70 22.88 12.38
C TYR A 189 -5.33 22.47 11.06
N GLY A 190 -6.63 22.71 10.93
CA GLY A 190 -7.39 22.46 9.71
C GLY A 190 -8.89 22.47 9.95
N ARG A 191 -9.65 22.04 8.96
CA ARG A 191 -11.10 21.91 9.01
C ARG A 191 -11.52 20.46 8.86
N ILE A 192 -12.60 20.11 9.55
CA ILE A 192 -13.24 18.82 9.41
C ILE A 192 -14.53 19.04 8.62
N HIS A 193 -14.66 18.37 7.48
CA HIS A 193 -15.88 18.29 6.70
C HIS A 193 -16.43 16.87 6.77
N ASN A 194 -17.63 16.73 7.32
CA ASN A 194 -18.31 15.45 7.43
C ASN A 194 -19.67 15.51 6.73
N SER A 195 -19.83 14.68 5.71
CA SER A 195 -21.09 14.45 4.98
C SER A 195 -21.41 12.95 4.90
N LEU A 196 -21.03 12.19 5.93
CA LEU A 196 -21.34 10.76 6.03
C LEU A 196 -22.82 10.55 6.36
N THR A 197 -23.42 9.58 5.67
CA THR A 197 -24.76 9.08 5.98
C THR A 197 -24.67 8.05 7.11
N ASN A 198 -25.38 8.31 8.20
CA ASN A 198 -25.58 7.33 9.27
C ASN A 198 -27.01 6.79 9.19
N THR A 199 -27.16 5.49 8.95
CA THR A 199 -28.45 4.83 9.11
C THR A 199 -28.63 4.43 10.57
N THR A 200 -29.75 4.82 11.17
CA THR A 200 -30.08 4.55 12.57
C THR A 200 -30.15 3.04 12.84
N GLY A 201 -29.11 2.48 13.47
CA GLY A 201 -28.98 1.05 13.83
C GLY A 201 -27.79 0.83 14.79
N PRO A 202 -27.73 -0.28 15.55
CA PRO A 202 -26.90 -0.38 16.75
C PRO A 202 -25.38 -0.59 16.54
N ALA A 203 -24.86 -0.57 15.31
CA ALA A 203 -23.44 -0.48 15.04
C ALA A 203 -23.20 0.10 13.64
N ALA A 204 -22.27 1.05 13.50
CA ALA A 204 -21.80 1.45 12.18
C ALA A 204 -20.97 0.31 11.58
N ASP A 205 -21.27 -0.06 10.34
CA ASP A 205 -20.52 -1.09 9.59
C ASP A 205 -19.09 -0.63 9.29
N LEU A 206 -18.88 0.69 9.27
CA LEU A 206 -17.60 1.34 9.02
C LEU A 206 -17.30 2.35 10.13
N ASN A 207 -16.19 2.12 10.85
CA ASN A 207 -15.70 3.05 11.89
C ASN A 207 -14.44 3.73 11.40
N ILE A 208 -14.50 5.03 11.16
CA ILE A 208 -13.39 5.83 10.65
C ILE A 208 -12.79 6.62 11.80
N HIS A 209 -11.49 6.42 12.06
CA HIS A 209 -10.70 7.24 12.96
C HIS A 209 -9.67 8.01 12.12
N ALA A 210 -9.80 9.33 12.04
CA ALA A 210 -8.92 10.18 11.23
C ALA A 210 -8.25 11.22 12.12
N THR A 211 -6.91 11.25 12.15
CA THR A 211 -6.16 12.24 12.93
C THR A 211 -5.11 12.90 12.06
N THR A 212 -5.13 14.23 11.97
CA THR A 212 -4.05 15.02 11.36
C THR A 212 -3.56 16.12 12.29
N ALA A 213 -2.27 16.47 12.32
CA ALA A 213 -1.84 17.66 13.06
C ALA A 213 -2.00 18.92 12.21
N HIS A 214 -1.66 18.86 10.92
CA HIS A 214 -1.81 19.96 9.97
C HIS A 214 -2.47 19.48 8.67
N GLY A 215 -3.72 19.84 8.49
CA GLY A 215 -4.48 19.54 7.28
C GLY A 215 -5.98 19.38 7.54
N ASP A 216 -6.71 19.33 6.44
CA ASP A 216 -8.16 19.17 6.46
C ASP A 216 -8.53 17.68 6.47
N ILE A 217 -9.62 17.33 7.17
CA ILE A 217 -10.19 15.99 7.15
C ILE A 217 -11.54 16.08 6.44
N THR A 218 -11.70 15.34 5.35
CA THR A 218 -12.97 15.25 4.60
C THR A 218 -13.48 13.81 4.61
N ALA A 219 -14.65 13.60 5.20
CA ALA A 219 -15.37 12.34 5.12
C ALA A 219 -16.70 12.55 4.39
N ARG A 220 -17.01 11.68 3.42
CA ARG A 220 -18.25 11.77 2.63
C ARG A 220 -18.79 10.39 2.27
N SER A 221 -20.09 10.27 2.11
CA SER A 221 -20.71 9.09 1.49
C SER A 221 -20.79 9.24 -0.04
N LEU A 222 -20.69 8.12 -0.77
CA LEU A 222 -20.78 8.04 -2.24
C LEU A 222 -22.20 7.81 -2.77
#